data_AF-A0A843C2R7-F1
#
_entry.id   AF-A0A843C2R7-F1
#
_cell.length_a   1.000
_cell.length_b   1.000
_cell.length_c   1.000
_cell.angle_alpha   90.00
_cell.angle_beta   90.00
_cell.angle_gamma   90.00
#
_symmetry.space_group_name_H-M   'P 1'
#
loop_
_entity.id
_entity.type
_entity.pdbx_description
1 polymer ?
#
loop_
_entity_poly.entity_id
_entity_poly.type
_entity_poly.pdbx_seq_one_letter_code
_entity_poly.pdbx_strand_id
1 'polypeptide(L)'
;MTPKNEKKKKKSIPKKDILKAIKDVEYLDLGEPFGESARRYLSFQLSKYIDKEEISGSVITPEGVYISLTATEVKDIVRLIKAKGICELEALAEENKWPEKTVSLIAQNRVNLLYRKDGKVITRETAMDLLYQKILEGLDLDIYEIADELELKRSITRDLLMTMINEGRIEGYYIKSTHKFLPIELLEESIKELIEDFEMKNVKEVKFSEIAEEYSIGEEEVYNILLKLYNVGDIEVQLNLGQKLCLIKDNLESEDWEERIPEEEKKLDIEDLTQKDK
;
A
#
# COMPACT_ATOMS: atom_id res chain seq x y z
N MET A 1 -46.14 -36.01 15.73
CA MET A 1 -46.57 -34.61 15.88
C MET A 1 -45.36 -33.72 15.63
N THR A 2 -45.24 -33.18 14.43
CA THR A 2 -44.18 -32.22 14.06
C THR A 2 -44.67 -30.81 14.35
N PRO A 3 -43.84 -29.91 14.92
CA PRO A 3 -44.27 -28.57 15.27
C PRO A 3 -44.47 -27.73 14.00
N LYS A 4 -45.63 -27.06 13.92
CA LYS A 4 -45.92 -26.09 12.86
C LYS A 4 -44.97 -24.90 12.99
N ASN A 5 -44.08 -24.75 12.01
CA ASN A 5 -43.31 -23.52 11.80
C ASN A 5 -44.27 -22.35 11.58
N GLU A 6 -44.39 -21.46 12.56
CA GLU A 6 -44.99 -20.14 12.39
C GLU A 6 -44.13 -19.35 11.40
N LYS A 7 -44.63 -19.23 10.16
CA LYS A 7 -44.07 -18.30 9.18
C LYS A 7 -44.25 -16.88 9.72
N LYS A 8 -43.18 -16.30 10.29
CA LYS A 8 -43.08 -14.86 10.56
C LYS A 8 -43.43 -14.12 9.27
N LYS A 9 -44.59 -13.44 9.24
CA LYS A 9 -45.02 -12.61 8.10
C LYS A 9 -43.90 -11.63 7.79
N LYS A 10 -43.36 -11.67 6.56
CA LYS A 10 -42.47 -10.64 6.02
C LYS A 10 -43.21 -9.32 6.15
N LYS A 11 -42.77 -8.42 7.05
CA LYS A 11 -43.29 -7.05 7.12
C LYS A 11 -42.90 -6.37 5.79
N SER A 12 -43.81 -6.31 4.83
CA SER A 12 -43.61 -5.53 3.62
C SER A 12 -43.80 -4.05 3.98
N ILE A 13 -42.80 -3.22 3.72
CA ILE A 13 -42.94 -1.78 3.88
C ILE A 13 -43.78 -1.27 2.69
N PRO A 14 -44.94 -0.63 2.90
CA PRO A 14 -45.76 -0.14 1.81
C PRO A 14 -45.04 0.92 0.96
N LYS A 15 -45.18 0.84 -0.37
CA LYS A 15 -44.62 1.83 -1.34
C LYS A 15 -44.90 3.28 -0.92
N LYS A 16 -46.10 3.55 -0.41
CA LYS A 16 -46.52 4.89 0.03
C LYS A 16 -45.70 5.41 1.21
N ASP A 17 -45.29 4.53 2.12
CA ASP A 17 -44.56 4.92 3.33
C ASP A 17 -43.08 5.19 3.01
N ILE A 18 -42.49 4.39 2.10
CA ILE A 18 -41.13 4.60 1.58
C ILE A 18 -41.06 5.92 0.81
N LEU A 19 -41.98 6.13 -0.14
CA LEU A 19 -42.03 7.37 -0.91
C LEU A 19 -42.31 8.57 -0.03
N LYS A 20 -43.20 8.47 0.96
CA LYS A 20 -43.47 9.58 1.89
C LYS A 20 -42.25 9.96 2.73
N ALA A 21 -41.37 9.00 3.04
CA ALA A 21 -40.16 9.24 3.81
C ALA A 21 -39.01 9.83 2.98
N ILE A 22 -38.96 9.55 1.67
CA ILE A 22 -37.83 9.91 0.79
C ILE A 22 -38.19 11.08 -0.15
N LYS A 23 -39.46 11.22 -0.51
CA LYS A 23 -39.91 12.26 -1.43
C LYS A 23 -39.71 13.63 -0.78
N ASP A 24 -39.07 14.53 -1.53
CA ASP A 24 -38.71 15.89 -1.12
C ASP A 24 -37.63 15.97 -0.03
N VAL A 25 -36.89 14.87 0.20
CA VAL A 25 -35.74 14.86 1.11
C VAL A 25 -34.46 14.75 0.29
N GLU A 26 -33.56 15.72 0.44
CA GLU A 26 -32.26 15.70 -0.24
C GLU A 26 -31.38 14.52 0.22
N TYR A 27 -31.54 14.09 1.48
CA TYR A 27 -30.77 13.04 2.11
C TYR A 27 -31.60 12.25 3.14
N LEU A 28 -31.59 10.91 3.03
CA LEU A 28 -32.19 10.03 4.04
C LEU A 28 -31.27 8.86 4.40
N ASP A 29 -30.90 8.76 5.69
CA ASP A 29 -30.25 7.58 6.25
C ASP A 29 -31.29 6.65 6.85
N LEU A 30 -31.43 5.45 6.28
CA LEU A 30 -32.42 4.47 6.74
C LEU A 30 -31.91 3.54 7.85
N GLY A 31 -30.64 3.65 8.28
CA GLY A 31 -30.06 2.96 9.44
C GLY A 31 -30.41 1.46 9.58
N GLU A 32 -30.19 0.89 10.76
CA GLU A 32 -30.71 -0.46 11.10
C GLU A 32 -31.93 -0.37 12.02
N PRO A 33 -33.11 -0.76 11.50
CA PRO A 33 -34.01 -1.63 12.27
C PRO A 33 -34.57 -2.81 11.45
N PHE A 34 -34.10 -3.01 10.21
CA PHE A 34 -34.71 -3.94 9.24
C PHE A 34 -33.92 -5.25 9.12
N GLY A 35 -34.62 -6.39 9.16
CA GLY A 35 -34.00 -7.70 8.90
C GLY A 35 -33.49 -7.84 7.45
N GLU A 36 -32.54 -8.73 7.21
CA GLU A 36 -31.82 -8.90 5.92
C GLU A 36 -32.73 -8.98 4.68
N SER A 37 -33.85 -9.70 4.77
CA SER A 37 -34.83 -9.78 3.67
C SER A 37 -35.53 -8.45 3.37
N ALA A 38 -35.76 -7.61 4.39
CA ALA A 38 -36.33 -6.28 4.21
C ALA A 38 -35.29 -5.31 3.65
N ARG A 39 -34.01 -5.45 4.02
CA ARG A 39 -32.90 -4.67 3.45
C ARG A 39 -32.73 -4.91 1.95
N ARG A 40 -32.62 -6.17 1.52
CA ARG A 40 -32.52 -6.52 0.09
C ARG A 40 -33.73 -6.08 -0.73
N TYR A 41 -34.93 -6.14 -0.13
CA TYR A 41 -36.14 -5.66 -0.79
C TYR A 41 -36.16 -4.13 -0.92
N LEU A 42 -35.79 -3.39 0.13
CA LEU A 42 -35.68 -1.93 0.12
C LEU A 42 -34.65 -1.49 -0.92
N SER A 43 -33.46 -2.10 -0.93
CA SER A 43 -32.40 -1.94 -1.92
C SER A 43 -32.92 -2.07 -3.36
N PHE A 44 -33.64 -3.16 -3.66
CA PHE A 44 -34.25 -3.40 -4.98
C PHE A 44 -35.35 -2.39 -5.34
N GLN A 45 -36.12 -1.91 -4.38
CA GLN A 45 -37.15 -0.88 -4.62
C GLN A 45 -36.50 0.48 -4.90
N LEU A 46 -35.48 0.87 -4.12
CA LEU A 46 -34.75 2.12 -4.28
C LEU A 46 -34.08 2.20 -5.66
N SER A 47 -33.42 1.13 -6.12
CA SER A 47 -32.82 1.10 -7.45
C SER A 47 -33.88 1.34 -8.53
N LYS A 48 -35.04 0.66 -8.44
CA LYS A 48 -36.14 0.83 -9.39
C LYS A 48 -36.76 2.23 -9.38
N TYR A 49 -36.76 2.92 -8.24
CA TYR A 49 -37.29 4.27 -8.14
C TYR A 49 -36.31 5.31 -8.67
N ILE A 50 -35.01 5.11 -8.48
CA ILE A 50 -33.96 5.92 -9.11
C ILE A 50 -34.02 5.74 -10.64
N ASP A 51 -34.13 4.51 -11.14
CA ASP A 51 -34.24 4.22 -12.58
C ASP A 51 -35.46 4.89 -13.24
N LYS A 52 -36.46 5.27 -12.44
CA LYS A 52 -37.70 5.91 -12.89
C LYS A 52 -37.74 7.41 -12.60
N GLU A 53 -36.67 7.97 -12.08
CA GLU A 53 -36.60 9.38 -11.63
C GLU A 53 -37.69 9.75 -10.60
N GLU A 54 -38.23 8.76 -9.86
CA GLU A 54 -39.25 8.98 -8.82
C GLU A 54 -38.61 9.54 -7.52
N ILE A 55 -37.27 9.49 -7.38
CA ILE A 55 -36.49 9.95 -6.23
C ILE A 55 -35.35 10.84 -6.73
N SER A 56 -35.26 12.05 -6.20
CA SER A 56 -34.23 13.05 -6.54
C SER A 56 -33.16 13.25 -5.46
N GLY A 57 -33.22 12.51 -4.33
CA GLY A 57 -32.25 12.59 -3.23
C GLY A 57 -31.37 11.35 -3.06
N SER A 58 -30.37 11.44 -2.19
CA SER A 58 -29.49 10.33 -1.82
C SER A 58 -30.06 9.52 -0.65
N VAL A 59 -30.09 8.19 -0.77
CA VAL A 59 -30.56 7.25 0.26
C VAL A 59 -29.44 6.30 0.67
N ILE A 60 -29.11 6.29 1.96
CA ILE A 60 -28.15 5.31 2.52
C ILE A 60 -28.91 4.14 3.13
N THR A 61 -28.43 2.94 2.84
CA THR A 61 -28.86 1.70 3.49
C THR A 61 -27.64 0.89 3.92
N PRO A 62 -27.77 -0.07 4.86
CA PRO A 62 -26.68 -0.98 5.21
C PRO A 62 -26.16 -1.82 4.03
N GLU A 63 -26.91 -1.96 2.94
CA GLU A 63 -26.54 -2.73 1.75
C GLU A 63 -25.86 -1.87 0.67
N GLY A 64 -25.85 -0.54 0.83
CA GLY A 64 -25.23 0.37 -0.13
C GLY A 64 -25.82 1.78 -0.15
N VAL A 65 -25.14 2.65 -0.89
CA VAL A 65 -25.52 4.05 -1.13
C VAL A 65 -26.25 4.16 -2.46
N TYR A 66 -27.46 4.70 -2.43
CA TYR A 66 -28.33 4.95 -3.57
C TYR A 66 -28.38 6.44 -3.83
N ILE A 67 -27.84 6.89 -4.96
CA ILE A 67 -27.70 8.31 -5.28
C ILE A 67 -28.63 8.61 -6.45
N SER A 68 -29.40 9.69 -6.36
CA SER A 68 -30.20 10.25 -7.46
C SER A 68 -29.39 10.95 -8.55
N LEU A 69 -28.06 10.79 -8.54
CA LEU A 69 -27.17 11.26 -9.58
C LEU A 69 -27.11 10.21 -10.69
N THR A 70 -27.04 10.68 -11.94
CA THR A 70 -26.77 9.83 -13.08
C THR A 70 -25.41 9.14 -12.92
N ALA A 71 -25.25 7.96 -13.55
CA ALA A 71 -23.97 7.26 -13.55
C ALA A 71 -22.82 8.12 -14.14
N THR A 72 -23.15 9.09 -14.99
CA THR A 72 -22.19 10.05 -15.56
C THR A 72 -21.73 11.06 -14.51
N GLU A 73 -22.64 11.67 -13.76
CA GLU A 73 -22.30 12.63 -12.70
C GLU A 73 -21.46 11.98 -11.60
N VAL A 74 -21.78 10.74 -11.20
CA VAL A 74 -20.95 10.00 -10.23
C VAL A 74 -19.54 9.76 -10.79
N LYS A 75 -19.40 9.42 -12.08
CA LYS A 75 -18.09 9.27 -12.71
C LYS A 75 -17.33 10.59 -12.77
N ASP A 76 -18.00 11.69 -13.06
CA ASP A 76 -17.38 13.02 -13.14
C ASP A 76 -16.87 13.48 -11.77
N ILE A 77 -17.65 13.27 -10.69
CA ILE A 77 -17.21 13.53 -9.31
C ILE A 77 -15.96 12.71 -8.99
N VAL A 78 -15.99 11.38 -9.23
CA VAL A 78 -14.84 10.50 -8.99
C VAL A 78 -13.62 10.95 -9.79
N ARG A 79 -13.81 11.32 -11.06
CA ARG A 79 -12.73 11.78 -11.94
C ARG A 79 -12.12 13.07 -11.43
N LEU A 80 -12.93 14.05 -11.00
CA LEU A 80 -12.42 15.31 -10.47
C LEU A 80 -11.65 15.12 -9.16
N ILE A 81 -12.13 14.28 -8.25
CA ILE A 81 -11.42 13.98 -6.99
C ILE A 81 -10.06 13.35 -7.29
N LYS A 82 -10.02 12.36 -8.19
CA LYS A 82 -8.76 11.72 -8.61
C LYS A 82 -7.81 12.70 -9.30
N ALA A 83 -8.33 13.58 -10.14
CA ALA A 83 -7.53 14.57 -10.86
C ALA A 83 -6.95 15.65 -9.93
N LYS A 84 -7.71 16.12 -8.92
CA LYS A 84 -7.18 17.06 -7.92
C LYS A 84 -6.16 16.38 -7.00
N GLY A 85 -6.35 15.11 -6.67
CA GLY A 85 -5.45 14.31 -5.83
C GLY A 85 -5.53 14.66 -4.34
N ILE A 86 -5.37 15.95 -4.00
CA ILE A 86 -5.55 16.54 -2.67
C ILE A 86 -6.67 17.57 -2.75
N CYS A 87 -7.70 17.44 -1.92
CA CYS A 87 -8.80 18.41 -1.91
C CYS A 87 -9.57 18.46 -0.60
N GLU A 88 -10.28 19.57 -0.40
CA GLU A 88 -11.36 19.70 0.57
C GLU A 88 -12.68 19.32 -0.14
N LEU A 89 -13.37 18.31 0.37
CA LEU A 89 -14.58 17.79 -0.27
C LEU A 89 -15.74 18.81 -0.25
N GLU A 90 -15.80 19.63 0.79
CA GLU A 90 -16.78 20.71 0.94
C GLU A 90 -16.56 21.79 -0.12
N ALA A 91 -15.36 22.36 -0.21
CA ALA A 91 -15.02 23.34 -1.24
C ALA A 91 -15.25 22.80 -2.67
N LEU A 92 -14.88 21.53 -2.93
CA LEU A 92 -15.12 20.90 -4.22
C LEU A 92 -16.63 20.80 -4.53
N ALA A 93 -17.45 20.48 -3.54
CA ALA A 93 -18.90 20.40 -3.71
C ALA A 93 -19.49 21.79 -4.00
N GLU A 94 -19.06 22.82 -3.27
CA GLU A 94 -19.51 24.21 -3.48
C GLU A 94 -19.15 24.74 -4.88
N GLU A 95 -17.88 24.55 -5.31
CA GLU A 95 -17.38 24.96 -6.62
C GLU A 95 -18.23 24.39 -7.77
N ASN A 96 -18.72 23.15 -7.60
CA ASN A 96 -19.45 22.42 -8.63
C ASN A 96 -20.98 22.40 -8.40
N LYS A 97 -21.47 23.10 -7.37
CA LYS A 97 -22.89 23.13 -6.96
C LYS A 97 -23.46 21.73 -6.70
N TRP A 98 -22.65 20.85 -6.12
CA TRP A 98 -23.06 19.52 -5.71
C TRP A 98 -23.44 19.48 -4.23
N PRO A 99 -24.34 18.56 -3.82
CA PRO A 99 -24.58 18.34 -2.40
C PRO A 99 -23.33 17.76 -1.72
N GLU A 100 -22.80 18.47 -0.72
CA GLU A 100 -21.58 18.10 0.03
C GLU A 100 -21.60 16.66 0.56
N LYS A 101 -22.71 16.26 1.18
CA LYS A 101 -22.88 14.90 1.72
C LYS A 101 -22.80 13.84 0.61
N THR A 102 -23.33 14.12 -0.58
CA THR A 102 -23.26 13.22 -1.73
C THR A 102 -21.84 13.08 -2.24
N VAL A 103 -21.10 14.19 -2.37
CA VAL A 103 -19.68 14.18 -2.75
C VAL A 103 -18.87 13.38 -1.73
N SER A 104 -19.05 13.63 -0.44
CA SER A 104 -18.38 12.90 0.65
C SER A 104 -18.63 11.41 0.63
N LEU A 105 -19.86 10.99 0.32
CA LEU A 105 -20.21 9.57 0.22
C LEU A 105 -19.60 8.90 -1.02
N ILE A 106 -19.64 9.56 -2.17
CA ILE A 106 -19.00 9.05 -3.40
C ILE A 106 -17.50 8.92 -3.17
N ALA A 107 -16.89 9.96 -2.61
CA ALA A 107 -15.50 10.01 -2.22
C ALA A 107 -15.12 8.81 -1.33
N GLN A 108 -15.84 8.58 -0.24
CA GLN A 108 -15.56 7.48 0.70
C GLN A 108 -15.77 6.07 0.11
N ASN A 109 -16.74 5.88 -0.78
CA ASN A 109 -17.11 4.54 -1.27
C ASN A 109 -16.49 4.18 -2.63
N ARG A 110 -16.10 5.17 -3.43
CA ARG A 110 -15.62 4.97 -4.80
C ARG A 110 -14.18 5.44 -5.01
N VAL A 111 -13.62 6.19 -4.07
CA VAL A 111 -12.26 6.67 -4.11
C VAL A 111 -11.52 6.15 -2.88
N ASN A 112 -10.36 5.52 -3.09
CA ASN A 112 -9.49 5.09 -1.99
C ASN A 112 -8.83 6.33 -1.38
N LEU A 113 -9.50 6.99 -0.45
CA LEU A 113 -9.04 8.21 0.20
C LEU A 113 -8.34 7.95 1.52
N LEU A 114 -7.40 8.83 1.83
CA LEU A 114 -6.72 8.94 3.10
C LEU A 114 -7.02 10.32 3.68
N TYR A 115 -7.18 10.40 5.00
CA TYR A 115 -7.44 11.64 5.70
C TYR A 115 -6.13 12.26 6.18
N ARG A 116 -5.94 13.54 5.85
CA ARG A 116 -4.82 14.34 6.35
C ARG A 116 -5.19 15.04 7.66
N LYS A 117 -4.17 15.43 8.43
CA LYS A 117 -4.34 16.16 9.69
C LYS A 117 -4.93 17.57 9.49
N ASP A 118 -4.70 18.20 8.34
CA ASP A 118 -5.23 19.52 7.98
C ASP A 118 -6.72 19.52 7.59
N GLY A 119 -7.39 18.36 7.66
CA GLY A 119 -8.80 18.22 7.29
C GLY A 119 -9.04 17.93 5.81
N LYS A 120 -7.99 17.95 4.97
CA LYS A 120 -8.10 17.57 3.55
C LYS A 120 -8.11 16.06 3.38
N VAL A 121 -8.62 15.62 2.24
CA VAL A 121 -8.46 14.25 1.77
C VAL A 121 -7.40 14.19 0.68
N ILE A 122 -6.64 13.10 0.68
CA ILE A 122 -5.67 12.77 -0.36
C ILE A 122 -6.01 11.39 -0.93
N THR A 123 -5.96 11.22 -2.25
CA THR A 123 -6.11 9.89 -2.84
C THR A 123 -4.90 9.02 -2.52
N ARG A 124 -5.13 7.73 -2.34
CA ARG A 124 -4.04 6.76 -2.07
C ARG A 124 -2.95 6.83 -3.15
N GLU A 125 -3.36 6.99 -4.41
CA GLU A 125 -2.45 7.11 -5.55
C GLU A 125 -1.56 8.34 -5.41
N THR A 126 -2.15 9.53 -5.21
CA THR A 126 -1.38 10.77 -4.97
C THR A 126 -0.47 10.67 -3.74
N ALA A 127 -0.91 10.02 -2.67
CA ALA A 127 -0.09 9.82 -1.48
C ALA A 127 1.13 8.92 -1.77
N MET A 128 0.98 7.88 -2.58
CA MET A 128 2.09 7.03 -3.03
C MET A 128 3.05 7.80 -3.94
N ASP A 129 2.53 8.62 -4.86
CA ASP A 129 3.36 9.42 -5.76
C ASP A 129 4.21 10.46 -4.99
N LEU A 130 3.62 11.12 -4.00
CA LEU A 130 4.35 12.06 -3.14
C LEU A 130 5.38 11.35 -2.26
N LEU A 131 5.04 10.18 -1.70
CA LEU A 131 5.99 9.36 -0.96
C LEU A 131 7.15 8.92 -1.86
N TYR A 132 6.86 8.51 -3.10
CA TYR A 132 7.87 8.14 -4.09
C TYR A 132 8.81 9.30 -4.42
N GLN A 133 8.27 10.50 -4.65
CA GLN A 133 9.10 11.69 -4.88
C GLN A 133 10.02 11.98 -3.71
N LYS A 134 9.51 11.89 -2.47
CA LYS A 134 10.32 12.04 -1.26
C LYS A 134 11.41 10.98 -1.17
N ILE A 135 11.12 9.76 -1.63
CA ILE A 135 12.08 8.68 -1.68
C ILE A 135 13.22 8.96 -2.67
N LEU A 136 12.91 9.53 -3.83
CA LEU A 136 13.93 9.91 -4.81
C LEU A 136 14.78 11.11 -4.38
N GLU A 137 14.28 11.98 -3.50
CA GLU A 137 14.97 13.19 -3.05
C GLU A 137 16.00 12.95 -1.95
N GLY A 138 15.87 11.87 -1.17
CA GLY A 138 16.64 11.67 0.06
C GLY A 138 17.41 10.36 0.12
N LEU A 139 18.65 10.46 0.64
CA LEU A 139 19.56 9.33 0.82
C LEU A 139 19.31 8.56 2.14
N ASP A 140 18.71 9.22 3.13
CA ASP A 140 18.40 8.64 4.45
C ASP A 140 17.06 9.20 4.92
N LEU A 141 16.01 8.40 4.83
CA LEU A 141 14.64 8.88 4.92
C LEU A 141 13.93 8.32 6.14
N ASP A 142 13.68 9.17 7.13
CA ASP A 142 12.76 8.84 8.22
C ASP A 142 11.31 8.90 7.70
N ILE A 143 10.66 7.74 7.67
CA ILE A 143 9.29 7.59 7.19
C ILE A 143 8.30 8.33 8.09
N TYR A 144 8.62 8.56 9.36
CA TYR A 144 7.77 9.32 10.26
C TYR A 144 7.88 10.82 10.01
N GLU A 145 9.06 11.31 9.65
CA GLU A 145 9.23 12.70 9.20
C GLU A 145 8.44 12.94 7.91
N ILE A 146 8.56 12.04 6.92
CA ILE A 146 7.76 12.11 5.70
C ILE A 146 6.26 12.04 6.01
N ALA A 147 5.84 11.17 6.94
CA ALA A 147 4.44 11.10 7.35
C ALA A 147 3.93 12.43 7.94
N ASP A 148 4.77 13.12 8.70
CA ASP A 148 4.43 14.41 9.29
C ASP A 148 4.40 15.52 8.22
N GLU A 149 5.31 15.52 7.24
CA GLU A 149 5.29 16.42 6.07
C GLU A 149 4.07 16.23 5.18
N LEU A 150 3.70 14.97 4.92
CA LEU A 150 2.50 14.61 4.16
C LEU A 150 1.22 14.75 5.00
N GLU A 151 1.36 15.06 6.29
CA GLU A 151 0.28 15.15 7.27
C GLU A 151 -0.60 13.90 7.33
N LEU A 152 0.02 12.74 7.08
CA LEU A 152 -0.63 11.44 7.14
C LEU A 152 -0.39 10.78 8.50
N LYS A 153 -1.21 9.78 8.82
CA LYS A 153 -0.91 8.91 9.97
C LYS A 153 0.32 8.07 9.64
N ARG A 154 1.29 8.04 10.55
CA ARG A 154 2.53 7.23 10.43
C ARG A 154 2.27 5.77 10.04
N SER A 155 1.23 5.16 10.61
CA SER A 155 0.83 3.79 10.25
C SER A 155 0.43 3.67 8.77
N ILE A 156 -0.33 4.65 8.25
CA ILE A 156 -0.75 4.69 6.85
C ILE A 156 0.46 4.89 5.95
N THR A 157 1.35 5.84 6.25
CA THR A 157 2.56 6.09 5.44
C THR A 157 3.45 4.86 5.35
N ARG A 158 3.64 4.15 6.48
CA ARG A 158 4.36 2.88 6.50
C ARG A 158 3.67 1.82 5.64
N ASP A 159 2.34 1.70 5.72
CA ASP A 159 1.58 0.74 4.91
C ASP A 159 1.67 1.08 3.41
N LEU A 160 1.71 2.36 3.04
CA LEU A 160 1.96 2.81 1.66
C LEU A 160 3.37 2.42 1.21
N LEU A 161 4.39 2.68 2.03
CA LEU A 161 5.78 2.29 1.73
C LEU A 161 5.88 0.78 1.48
N MET A 162 5.35 -0.05 2.39
CA MET A 162 5.36 -1.50 2.23
C MET A 162 4.60 -1.94 0.99
N THR A 163 3.50 -1.25 0.63
CA THR A 163 2.79 -1.52 -0.63
C THR A 163 3.70 -1.25 -1.83
N MET A 164 4.42 -0.14 -1.84
CA MET A 164 5.32 0.23 -2.93
C MET A 164 6.50 -0.74 -3.09
N ILE A 165 7.08 -1.21 -1.98
CA ILE A 165 8.12 -2.25 -1.99
C ILE A 165 7.55 -3.56 -2.57
N ASN A 166 6.40 -4.01 -2.07
CA ASN A 166 5.78 -5.27 -2.51
C ASN A 166 5.32 -5.23 -3.98
N GLU A 167 4.94 -4.06 -4.49
CA GLU A 167 4.58 -3.85 -5.90
C GLU A 167 5.82 -3.65 -6.81
N GLY A 168 7.04 -3.63 -6.25
CA GLY A 168 8.26 -3.41 -7.02
C GLY A 168 8.40 -1.99 -7.59
N ARG A 169 7.71 -0.99 -7.01
CA ARG A 169 7.84 0.41 -7.42
C ARG A 169 9.11 1.07 -6.90
N ILE A 170 9.61 0.58 -5.77
CA ILE A 170 10.85 0.99 -5.12
C ILE A 170 11.58 -0.25 -4.65
N GLU A 171 12.91 -0.19 -4.67
CA GLU A 171 13.78 -1.23 -4.13
C GLU A 171 14.52 -0.66 -2.92
N GLY A 172 14.46 -1.36 -1.80
CA GLY A 172 15.10 -0.94 -0.56
C GLY A 172 14.45 -1.56 0.67
N TYR A 173 14.96 -1.16 1.82
CA TYR A 173 14.68 -1.79 3.10
C TYR A 173 14.10 -0.80 4.09
N TYR A 174 12.98 -1.20 4.71
CA TYR A 174 12.41 -0.45 5.82
C TYR A 174 12.96 -0.97 7.16
N ILE A 175 13.78 -0.16 7.80
CA ILE A 175 14.38 -0.44 9.09
C ILE A 175 13.38 -0.08 10.20
N LYS A 176 12.76 -1.09 10.79
CA LYS A 176 11.68 -0.90 11.78
C LYS A 176 12.14 -0.21 13.07
N SER A 177 13.38 -0.42 13.49
CA SER A 177 13.96 0.12 14.73
C SER A 177 14.13 1.63 14.68
N THR A 178 14.54 2.15 13.52
CA THR A 178 14.83 3.58 13.30
C THR A 178 13.76 4.28 12.47
N HIS A 179 12.79 3.54 11.91
CA HIS A 179 11.78 4.02 10.98
C HIS A 179 12.35 4.58 9.67
N LYS A 180 13.60 4.23 9.36
CA LYS A 180 14.27 4.67 8.14
C LYS A 180 13.95 3.76 6.97
N PHE A 181 13.87 4.34 5.79
CA PHE A 181 13.92 3.60 4.53
C PHE A 181 15.29 3.82 3.90
N LEU A 182 15.94 2.71 3.55
CA LEU A 182 17.23 2.70 2.89
C LEU A 182 17.06 2.15 1.47
N PRO A 183 17.19 3.00 0.43
CA PRO A 183 17.23 2.57 -0.95
C PRO A 183 18.29 1.48 -1.18
N ILE A 184 18.02 0.54 -2.08
CA ILE A 184 18.93 -0.59 -2.33
C ILE A 184 20.32 -0.14 -2.80
N GLU A 185 20.38 0.88 -3.66
CA GLU A 185 21.65 1.43 -4.18
C GLU A 185 22.55 1.94 -3.06
N LEU A 186 21.97 2.61 -2.06
CA LEU A 186 22.71 3.16 -0.93
C LEU A 186 23.12 2.09 0.06
N LEU A 187 22.30 1.05 0.23
CA LEU A 187 22.68 -0.10 1.02
C LEU A 187 23.84 -0.86 0.36
N GLU A 188 23.82 -1.01 -0.97
CA GLU A 188 24.92 -1.60 -1.74
C GLU A 188 26.22 -0.80 -1.57
N GLU A 189 26.17 0.53 -1.71
CA GLU A 189 27.32 1.41 -1.45
C GLU A 189 27.80 1.32 0.01
N SER A 190 26.89 1.35 0.99
CA SER A 190 27.25 1.27 2.41
C SER A 190 27.89 -0.07 2.78
N ILE A 191 27.36 -1.18 2.24
CA ILE A 191 27.96 -2.51 2.43
C ILE A 191 29.33 -2.58 1.76
N LYS A 192 29.51 -2.00 0.58
CA LYS A 192 30.80 -1.90 -0.09
C LYS A 192 31.82 -1.15 0.77
N GLU A 193 31.48 0.05 1.25
CA GLU A 193 32.34 0.84 2.15
C GLU A 193 32.70 0.05 3.41
N LEU A 194 31.75 -0.70 3.99
CA LEU A 194 32.00 -1.54 5.16
C LEU A 194 33.02 -2.65 4.88
N ILE A 195 32.95 -3.29 3.70
CA ILE A 195 33.92 -4.30 3.28
C ILE A 195 35.31 -3.69 3.08
N GLU A 196 35.41 -2.54 2.41
CA GLU A 196 36.67 -1.80 2.25
C GLU A 196 37.28 -1.42 3.63
N ASP A 197 36.43 -1.06 4.59
CA ASP A 197 36.82 -0.78 5.97
C ASP A 197 37.41 -2.00 6.68
N PHE A 198 36.85 -3.19 6.43
CA PHE A 198 37.35 -4.45 6.96
C PHE A 198 38.66 -4.88 6.28
N GLU A 199 38.81 -4.62 4.98
CA GLU A 199 40.07 -4.77 4.24
C GLU A 199 41.18 -3.96 4.92
N MET A 200 40.96 -2.65 5.13
CA MET A 200 41.94 -1.77 5.78
C MET A 200 42.28 -2.18 7.22
N LYS A 201 41.36 -2.84 7.92
CA LYS A 201 41.54 -3.31 9.31
C LYS A 201 42.18 -4.70 9.40
N ASN A 202 42.60 -5.31 8.28
CA ASN A 202 43.12 -6.68 8.20
C ASN A 202 42.15 -7.74 8.78
N VAL A 203 40.84 -7.53 8.64
CA VAL A 203 39.84 -8.52 9.02
C VAL A 203 39.81 -9.63 7.96
N LYS A 204 39.89 -10.89 8.38
CA LYS A 204 39.93 -12.05 7.46
C LYS A 204 38.53 -12.58 7.12
N GLU A 205 37.64 -12.61 8.10
CA GLU A 205 36.30 -13.18 7.98
C GLU A 205 35.27 -12.30 8.70
N VAL A 206 34.09 -12.17 8.11
CA VAL A 206 32.95 -11.43 8.64
C VAL A 206 31.70 -12.29 8.49
N LYS A 207 30.90 -12.38 9.55
CA LYS A 207 29.62 -13.10 9.49
C LYS A 207 28.55 -12.25 8.81
N PHE A 208 27.67 -12.90 8.04
CA PHE A 208 26.50 -12.22 7.48
C PHE A 208 25.62 -11.62 8.59
N SER A 209 25.58 -12.24 9.77
CA SER A 209 24.89 -11.73 10.96
C SER A 209 25.38 -10.35 11.37
N GLU A 210 26.70 -10.11 11.31
CA GLU A 210 27.30 -8.85 11.77
C GLU A 210 26.90 -7.70 10.84
N ILE A 211 26.91 -7.95 9.52
CA ILE A 211 26.43 -6.99 8.52
C ILE A 211 24.90 -6.82 8.63
N ALA A 212 24.16 -7.91 8.84
CA ALA A 212 22.72 -7.90 9.00
C ALA A 212 22.28 -7.10 10.23
N GLU A 213 22.99 -7.22 11.35
CA GLU A 213 22.74 -6.46 12.57
C GLU A 213 23.02 -4.96 12.37
N GLU A 214 24.14 -4.61 11.73
CA GLU A 214 24.51 -3.22 11.44
C GLU A 214 23.43 -2.49 10.64
N TYR A 215 22.92 -3.12 9.58
CA TYR A 215 21.92 -2.53 8.70
C TYR A 215 20.48 -2.91 9.05
N SER A 216 20.26 -3.73 10.09
CA SER A 216 18.95 -4.25 10.49
C SER A 216 18.16 -4.91 9.35
N ILE A 217 18.87 -5.66 8.50
CA ILE A 217 18.33 -6.46 7.39
C ILE A 217 18.47 -7.96 7.68
N GLY A 218 17.94 -8.84 6.83
CA GLY A 218 18.14 -10.28 6.98
C GLY A 218 19.44 -10.77 6.33
N GLU A 219 19.93 -11.92 6.79
CA GLU A 219 21.18 -12.51 6.28
C GLU A 219 21.06 -12.97 4.81
N GLU A 220 19.85 -13.30 4.34
CA GLU A 220 19.59 -13.65 2.95
C GLU A 220 19.74 -12.43 2.04
N GLU A 221 19.30 -11.27 2.51
CA GLU A 221 19.45 -10.00 1.81
C GLU A 221 20.90 -9.52 1.79
N VAL A 222 21.62 -9.67 2.91
CA VAL A 222 23.09 -9.46 2.95
C VAL A 222 23.78 -10.32 1.89
N TYR A 223 23.43 -11.61 1.82
CA TYR A 223 24.01 -12.52 0.84
C TYR A 223 23.74 -12.07 -0.60
N ASN A 224 22.49 -11.72 -0.93
CA ASN A 224 22.12 -11.28 -2.28
C ASN A 224 22.86 -10.00 -2.70
N ILE A 225 23.04 -9.05 -1.77
CA ILE A 225 23.78 -7.82 -2.02
C ILE A 225 25.27 -8.11 -2.23
N LEU A 226 25.89 -8.89 -1.34
CA LEU A 226 27.30 -9.26 -1.47
C LEU A 226 27.56 -10.04 -2.76
N LEU A 227 26.67 -10.97 -3.13
CA LEU A 227 26.78 -11.74 -4.36
C LEU A 227 26.70 -10.83 -5.59
N LYS A 228 25.79 -9.84 -5.58
CA LYS A 228 25.68 -8.85 -6.65
C LYS A 228 26.96 -8.02 -6.77
N LEU A 229 27.45 -7.45 -5.67
CA LEU A 229 28.68 -6.64 -5.63
C LEU A 229 29.90 -7.45 -6.11
N TYR A 230 30.01 -8.71 -5.68
CA TYR A 230 31.06 -9.63 -6.13
C TYR A 230 30.98 -9.90 -7.65
N ASN A 231 29.78 -10.18 -8.17
CA ASN A 231 29.58 -10.47 -9.59
C ASN A 231 29.88 -9.26 -10.50
N VAL A 232 29.63 -8.04 -10.02
CA VAL A 232 29.97 -6.80 -10.73
C VAL A 232 31.47 -6.48 -10.60
N GLY A 233 32.17 -7.12 -9.65
CA GLY A 233 33.60 -6.91 -9.39
C GLY A 233 33.88 -5.68 -8.53
N ASP A 234 32.87 -5.22 -7.77
CA ASP A 234 32.99 -4.07 -6.88
C ASP A 234 33.66 -4.40 -5.54
N ILE A 235 33.70 -5.69 -5.16
CA ILE A 235 34.35 -6.19 -3.95
C ILE A 235 35.13 -7.48 -4.26
N GLU A 236 36.27 -7.69 -3.60
CA GLU A 236 37.08 -8.91 -3.73
C GLU A 236 36.92 -9.82 -2.51
N VAL A 237 35.83 -10.60 -2.50
CA VAL A 237 35.46 -11.47 -1.37
C VAL A 237 35.15 -12.90 -1.79
N GLN A 238 35.14 -13.83 -0.82
CA GLN A 238 34.54 -15.16 -0.96
C GLN A 238 33.30 -15.28 -0.10
N LEU A 239 32.23 -15.79 -0.68
CA LEU A 239 31.00 -16.04 0.04
C LEU A 239 30.90 -17.54 0.36
N ASN A 240 30.72 -17.87 1.64
CA ASN A 240 30.46 -19.22 2.09
C ASN A 240 29.04 -19.31 2.64
N LEU A 241 28.10 -19.77 1.81
CA LEU A 241 26.69 -19.95 2.14
C LEU A 241 26.45 -20.92 3.30
N GLY A 242 27.23 -22.01 3.36
CA GLY A 242 27.07 -23.05 4.38
C GLY A 242 27.40 -22.53 5.79
N GLN A 243 28.35 -21.61 5.90
CA GLN A 243 28.78 -21.00 7.17
C GLN A 243 28.26 -19.58 7.36
N LYS A 244 27.64 -18.98 6.34
CA LYS A 244 27.18 -17.59 6.29
C LYS A 244 28.32 -16.59 6.59
N LEU A 245 29.44 -16.78 5.90
CA LEU A 245 30.66 -16.00 6.06
C LEU A 245 31.03 -15.28 4.76
N CYS A 246 31.53 -14.06 4.91
CA CYS A 246 32.24 -13.29 3.91
C CYS A 246 33.73 -13.33 4.26
N LEU A 247 34.58 -13.83 3.35
CA LEU A 247 36.03 -13.87 3.51
C LEU A 247 36.67 -12.79 2.65
N ILE A 248 37.58 -12.02 3.21
CA ILE A 248 38.20 -10.86 2.55
C ILE A 248 39.51 -11.29 1.91
N LYS A 249 39.55 -11.30 0.58
CA LYS A 249 40.61 -11.95 -0.20
C LYS A 249 41.99 -11.36 0.07
N ASP A 250 42.10 -10.04 0.19
CA ASP A 250 43.37 -9.33 0.42
C ASP A 250 44.04 -9.69 1.76
N ASN A 251 43.25 -10.22 2.71
CA ASN A 251 43.70 -10.55 4.06
C ASN A 251 43.88 -12.07 4.28
N LEU A 252 43.61 -12.90 3.26
CA LEU A 252 43.82 -14.34 3.31
C LEU A 252 45.25 -14.69 2.88
N GLU A 253 45.84 -15.70 3.52
CA GLU A 253 47.10 -16.27 3.05
C GLU A 253 46.81 -17.11 1.78
N SER A 254 47.74 -17.15 0.82
CA SER A 254 47.49 -17.79 -0.49
C SER A 254 47.08 -19.27 -0.42
N GLU A 255 47.42 -19.95 0.69
CA GLU A 255 47.03 -21.35 0.95
C GLU A 255 45.56 -21.48 1.42
N ASP A 256 44.94 -20.42 1.96
CA ASP A 256 43.53 -20.40 2.39
C ASP A 256 42.56 -20.23 1.20
N TRP A 257 43.09 -19.91 0.00
CA TRP A 257 42.29 -19.55 -1.19
C TRP A 257 41.93 -20.73 -2.10
N GLU A 258 42.71 -21.81 -2.08
CA GLU A 258 42.60 -22.86 -3.10
C GLU A 258 41.50 -23.92 -2.87
N GLU A 259 40.75 -23.94 -1.75
CA GLU A 259 39.90 -25.11 -1.42
C GLU A 259 38.42 -24.87 -1.03
N ARG A 260 37.78 -23.73 -1.36
CA ARG A 260 36.39 -23.50 -0.88
C ARG A 260 35.37 -22.98 -1.90
N ILE A 261 35.52 -23.28 -3.18
CA ILE A 261 34.38 -23.18 -4.11
C ILE A 261 33.88 -24.61 -4.37
N PRO A 262 32.73 -25.02 -3.82
CA PRO A 262 32.10 -26.28 -4.24
C PRO A 262 31.94 -26.23 -5.77
N GLU A 263 32.46 -27.25 -6.48
CA GLU A 263 32.39 -27.30 -7.95
C GLU A 263 30.96 -27.18 -8.50
N GLU A 264 29.95 -27.41 -7.65
CA GLU A 264 28.52 -27.27 -7.96
C GLU A 264 28.06 -25.82 -8.16
N GLU A 265 28.74 -24.80 -7.59
CA GLU A 265 28.37 -23.38 -7.73
C GLU A 265 29.07 -22.66 -8.89
N LYS A 266 30.09 -23.27 -9.51
CA LYS A 266 30.73 -22.75 -10.74
C LYS A 266 29.85 -22.89 -12.00
N LYS A 267 28.68 -23.51 -11.87
CA LYS A 267 27.70 -23.71 -12.95
C LYS A 267 26.30 -23.28 -12.51
N LEU A 268 26.12 -21.99 -12.26
CA LEU A 268 24.85 -21.34 -12.56
C LEU A 268 25.15 -20.39 -13.72
N ASP A 269 25.04 -20.96 -14.93
CA ASP A 269 25.10 -20.20 -16.16
C ASP A 269 24.10 -19.05 -16.09
N ILE A 270 24.53 -17.89 -16.54
CA ILE A 270 23.87 -16.57 -16.57
C ILE A 270 22.48 -16.59 -17.26
N GLU A 271 22.00 -17.74 -17.74
CA GLU A 271 20.74 -17.89 -18.47
C GLU A 271 19.49 -18.05 -17.57
N ASP A 272 19.60 -18.47 -16.30
CA ASP A 272 18.42 -18.74 -15.46
C ASP A 272 17.85 -17.52 -14.71
N LEU A 273 18.52 -16.36 -14.75
CA LEU A 273 17.99 -15.09 -14.20
C LEU A 273 17.14 -14.29 -15.19
N THR A 274 17.03 -14.71 -16.46
CA THR A 274 16.25 -14.00 -17.49
C THR A 274 14.96 -14.70 -17.94
N GLN A 275 14.56 -15.80 -17.29
CA GLN A 275 13.31 -16.51 -17.61
C GLN A 275 12.32 -16.60 -16.43
N LYS A 276 11.92 -15.45 -15.89
CA LYS A 276 10.55 -15.15 -15.46
C LYS A 276 10.34 -13.69 -15.84
N ASP A 277 9.61 -13.35 -16.91
CA ASP A 277 8.17 -13.50 -16.98
C ASP A 277 7.64 -13.76 -18.41
N LYS A 278 6.76 -14.74 -18.50
CA LYS A 278 5.67 -14.83 -19.49
C LYS A 278 4.36 -14.83 -18.73
#